data_AF-U2EDF1-F1
#
_entry.id   AF-U2EDF1-F1
#
_cell.length_a   1.000
_cell.length_b   1.000
_cell.length_c   1.000
_cell.angle_alpha   90.00
_cell.angle_beta   90.00
_cell.angle_gamma   90.00
#
_symmetry.space_group_name_H-M   'P 1'
#
loop_
_entity.id
_entity.type
_entity.pdbx_description
1 polymer ?
#
loop_
_entity_poly.entity_id
_entity_poly.type
_entity_poly.pdbx_seq_one_letter_code
_entity_poly.pdbx_strand_id
1 'polypeptide(L)'
;VGSDVANLALTKVGCKYSQEHRYEEGYYDCSSLVQRLYQEVGISLPAIASTQGEFMVTHGLEVTEGELEPGDLIFYSYEQNGQFRNISHVAIYVGNGRMVHAANSRRGVVNDPFNPSNIGLYGRPSRLQ
;
A
#
# COMPACT_ATOMS: atom_id res chain seq x y z
N VAL A 1 -10.20 10.93 -4.96
CA VAL A 1 -9.68 10.08 -3.87
C VAL A 1 -8.56 9.15 -4.35
N GLY A 2 -8.85 8.08 -5.11
CA GLY A 2 -7.81 7.11 -5.53
C GLY A 2 -6.64 7.77 -6.28
N SER A 3 -6.93 8.55 -7.32
CA SER A 3 -5.90 9.29 -8.07
C SER A 3 -5.14 10.31 -7.22
N ASP A 4 -5.78 10.91 -6.20
CA ASP A 4 -5.11 11.85 -5.30
C ASP A 4 -4.09 11.13 -4.43
N VAL A 5 -4.44 9.95 -3.88
CA VAL A 5 -3.51 9.11 -3.14
C VAL A 5 -2.35 8.62 -4.01
N ALA A 6 -2.63 8.25 -5.27
CA ALA A 6 -1.56 7.87 -6.21
C ALA A 6 -0.59 9.03 -6.46
N ASN A 7 -1.11 10.25 -6.66
CA ASN A 7 -0.29 11.45 -6.83
C ASN A 7 0.52 11.77 -5.56
N LEU A 8 -0.11 11.69 -4.37
CA LEU A 8 0.58 11.86 -3.10
C LEU A 8 1.70 10.83 -2.93
N ALA A 9 1.45 9.56 -3.28
CA ALA A 9 2.46 8.51 -3.20
C ALA A 9 3.69 8.83 -4.05
N LEU A 10 3.49 9.34 -5.28
CA LEU A 10 4.58 9.79 -6.14
C LEU A 10 5.44 10.89 -5.49
N THR A 11 4.85 11.79 -4.71
CA THR A 11 5.62 12.84 -4.00
C THR A 11 6.51 12.29 -2.89
N LYS A 12 6.25 11.07 -2.40
CA LYS A 12 7.04 10.43 -1.34
C LYS A 12 8.21 9.61 -1.87
N VAL A 13 8.32 9.43 -3.20
CA VAL A 13 9.47 8.73 -3.80
C VAL A 13 10.77 9.44 -3.43
N GLY A 14 11.74 8.69 -2.92
CA GLY A 14 13.00 9.20 -2.37
C GLY A 14 13.03 9.37 -0.85
N CYS A 15 11.88 9.33 -0.17
CA CYS A 15 11.82 9.25 1.29
C CYS A 15 12.48 7.95 1.80
N LYS A 16 12.93 7.98 3.06
CA LYS A 16 13.63 6.86 3.69
C LYS A 16 12.66 5.80 4.19
N TYR A 17 13.16 4.56 4.22
CA TYR A 17 12.46 3.47 4.88
C TYR A 17 12.91 3.36 6.33
N SER A 18 11.97 3.27 7.27
CA SER A 18 12.23 2.87 8.65
C SER A 18 10.94 2.35 9.29
N GLN A 19 10.99 1.21 9.97
CA GLN A 19 9.88 0.73 10.80
C GLN A 19 9.82 1.45 12.15
N GLU A 20 10.97 1.82 12.71
CA GLU A 20 11.05 2.53 14.00
C GLU A 20 10.54 3.96 13.89
N HIS A 21 10.96 4.66 12.83
CA HIS A 21 10.65 6.08 12.58
C HIS A 21 9.49 6.27 11.59
N ARG A 22 8.67 5.25 11.34
CA ARG A 22 7.65 5.17 10.27
C ARG A 22 6.59 6.30 10.24
N TYR A 23 6.46 7.07 11.32
CA TYR A 23 5.54 8.21 11.41
C TYR A 23 6.25 9.57 11.42
N GLU A 24 7.58 9.58 11.41
CA GLU A 24 8.36 10.81 11.31
C GLU A 24 8.33 11.37 9.88
N GLU A 25 8.68 12.65 9.74
CA GLU A 25 8.75 13.28 8.43
C GLU A 25 9.86 12.65 7.57
N GLY A 26 9.51 12.27 6.34
CA GLY A 26 10.46 11.66 5.41
C GLY A 26 10.80 10.19 5.67
N TYR A 27 10.20 9.54 6.67
CA TYR A 27 10.38 8.12 6.98
C TYR A 27 9.06 7.36 6.89
N TYR A 28 9.12 6.17 6.28
CA TYR A 28 7.97 5.30 6.07
C TYR A 28 8.36 3.82 6.17
N ASP A 29 7.42 2.98 6.56
CA ASP A 29 7.38 1.58 6.14
C ASP A 29 6.23 1.38 5.14
N CYS A 30 6.06 0.15 4.64
CA CYS A 30 5.06 -0.10 3.59
C CYS A 30 3.64 0.25 4.05
N SER A 31 3.26 -0.17 5.27
CA SER A 31 1.93 0.04 5.84
C SER A 31 1.64 1.47 6.26
N SER A 32 2.62 2.18 6.83
CA SER A 32 2.50 3.57 7.27
C SER A 32 2.47 4.54 6.11
N LEU A 33 3.16 4.24 5.00
CA LEU A 33 3.01 5.00 3.75
C LEU A 33 1.55 4.99 3.32
N VAL A 34 0.94 3.81 3.20
CA VAL A 34 -0.48 3.66 2.85
C VAL A 34 -1.38 4.38 3.85
N GLN A 35 -1.20 4.09 5.14
CA GLN A 35 -2.05 4.65 6.19
C GLN A 35 -2.04 6.17 6.20
N ARG A 36 -0.86 6.80 6.17
CA ARG A 36 -0.72 8.26 6.25
C ARG A 36 -1.33 8.95 5.03
N LEU A 37 -1.08 8.42 3.83
CA LEU A 37 -1.61 9.02 2.61
C LEU A 37 -3.14 8.89 2.50
N TYR A 38 -3.69 7.76 2.93
CA TYR A 38 -5.15 7.61 2.99
C TYR A 38 -5.78 8.46 4.10
N GLN A 39 -5.08 8.66 5.22
CA GLN A 39 -5.54 9.57 6.27
C GLN A 39 -5.62 11.03 5.80
N GLU A 40 -4.69 11.48 4.94
CA GLU A 40 -4.73 12.83 4.34
C GLU A 40 -5.98 13.07 3.48
N VAL A 41 -6.58 12.01 2.92
CA VAL A 41 -7.84 12.08 2.16
C VAL A 41 -9.06 11.63 2.98
N GLY A 42 -8.92 11.50 4.29
CA GLY A 42 -10.03 11.22 5.22
C GLY A 42 -10.43 9.74 5.32
N ILE A 43 -9.60 8.81 4.87
CA ILE A 43 -9.84 7.36 5.01
C ILE A 43 -8.87 6.79 6.05
N SER A 44 -9.41 6.28 7.15
CA SER A 44 -8.64 5.66 8.22
C SER A 44 -8.41 4.18 7.93
N LEU A 45 -7.16 3.79 7.68
CA LEU A 45 -6.75 2.39 7.51
C LEU A 45 -6.01 1.87 8.74
N PRO A 46 -6.07 0.54 9.00
CA PRO A 46 -5.27 -0.09 10.06
C PRO A 46 -3.76 0.14 9.89
N ALA A 47 -3.01 -0.05 10.97
CA ALA A 47 -1.58 0.28 11.01
C ALA A 47 -0.68 -0.75 10.33
N ILE A 48 -1.11 -1.99 10.08
CA ILE A 48 -0.22 -3.07 9.59
C ILE A 48 -0.73 -3.57 8.24
N ALA A 49 0.16 -3.96 7.33
CA ALA A 49 -0.21 -4.38 5.98
C ALA A 49 -1.22 -5.55 5.97
N SER A 50 -1.05 -6.53 6.86
CA SER A 50 -1.98 -7.65 6.98
C SER A 50 -3.38 -7.24 7.46
N THR A 51 -3.46 -6.34 8.45
CA THR A 51 -4.74 -5.84 8.95
C THR A 51 -5.39 -4.86 7.98
N GLN A 52 -4.62 -4.15 7.16
CA GLN A 52 -5.14 -3.40 6.00
C GLN A 52 -5.74 -4.35 4.97
N GLY A 53 -5.06 -5.47 4.66
CA GLY A 53 -5.59 -6.49 3.75
C GLY A 53 -6.89 -7.11 4.28
N GLU A 54 -6.93 -7.48 5.56
CA GLU A 54 -8.13 -7.98 6.24
C GLU A 54 -9.27 -6.95 6.20
N PHE A 55 -8.93 -5.68 6.40
CA PHE A 55 -9.90 -4.58 6.29
C PHE A 55 -10.53 -4.51 4.89
N MET A 56 -9.75 -4.70 3.81
CA MET A 56 -10.31 -4.73 2.45
C MET A 56 -11.38 -5.81 2.30
N VAL A 57 -11.11 -7.01 2.83
CA VAL A 57 -12.04 -8.15 2.73
C VAL A 57 -13.29 -7.92 3.57
N THR A 58 -13.11 -7.49 4.83
CA THR A 58 -14.23 -7.30 5.76
C THR A 58 -15.21 -6.20 5.34
N HIS A 59 -14.75 -5.25 4.52
CA HIS A 59 -15.57 -4.16 3.98
C HIS A 59 -15.98 -4.34 2.51
N GLY A 60 -15.68 -5.49 1.88
CA GLY A 60 -16.05 -5.76 0.49
C GLY A 60 -15.36 -4.85 -0.53
N LEU A 61 -14.12 -4.45 -0.25
CA LEU A 61 -13.33 -3.51 -1.05
C LEU A 61 -12.35 -4.22 -2.01
N GLU A 62 -12.41 -5.54 -2.10
CA GLU A 62 -11.58 -6.33 -3.00
C GLU A 62 -11.84 -5.95 -4.47
N VAL A 63 -10.77 -5.98 -5.27
CA VAL A 63 -10.81 -5.81 -6.73
C VAL A 63 -9.94 -6.87 -7.39
N THR A 64 -10.11 -7.08 -8.69
CA THR A 64 -9.26 -7.94 -9.50
C THR A 64 -8.11 -7.15 -10.12
N GLU A 65 -7.07 -7.85 -10.57
CA GLU A 65 -5.92 -7.22 -11.23
C GLU A 65 -6.32 -6.40 -12.46
N GLY A 66 -7.27 -6.90 -13.26
CA GLY A 66 -7.76 -6.23 -14.46
C GLY A 66 -8.61 -4.98 -14.18
N GLU A 67 -9.02 -4.78 -12.93
CA GLU A 67 -9.78 -3.61 -12.50
C GLU A 67 -8.89 -2.53 -11.89
N LEU A 68 -7.57 -2.77 -11.72
CA LEU A 68 -6.68 -1.87 -10.99
C LEU A 68 -6.73 -0.43 -11.49
N GLU A 69 -7.03 0.48 -10.56
CA GLU A 69 -7.07 1.93 -10.77
C GLU A 69 -6.05 2.63 -9.86
N PRO A 70 -5.50 3.78 -10.28
CA PRO A 70 -4.60 4.56 -9.43
C PRO A 70 -5.20 4.80 -8.04
N GLY A 71 -4.42 4.45 -7.01
CA GLY A 71 -4.81 4.48 -5.61
C GLY A 71 -5.06 3.08 -5.03
N ASP A 72 -5.42 2.09 -5.84
CA ASP A 72 -5.64 0.73 -5.37
C ASP A 72 -4.41 0.17 -4.66
N LEU A 73 -4.66 -0.66 -3.66
CA LEU A 73 -3.62 -1.29 -2.86
C LEU A 73 -3.31 -2.68 -3.39
N ILE A 74 -2.03 -2.99 -3.49
CA ILE A 74 -1.50 -4.30 -3.87
C ILE A 74 -0.88 -4.92 -2.63
N PHE A 75 -1.44 -6.04 -2.16
CA PHE A 75 -0.92 -6.76 -1.00
C PHE A 75 -0.15 -7.99 -1.45
N TYR A 76 1.04 -8.17 -0.88
CA TYR A 76 1.95 -9.26 -1.19
C TYR A 76 2.16 -10.18 0.00
N SER A 77 2.29 -11.47 -0.28
CA SER A 77 2.54 -12.54 0.67
C SER A 77 3.87 -13.22 0.38
N TYR A 78 4.98 -12.51 0.62
CA TYR A 78 6.32 -12.98 0.26
C TYR A 78 6.86 -14.11 1.16
N GLU A 79 6.27 -14.32 2.32
CA GLU A 79 6.74 -15.26 3.33
C GLU A 79 5.57 -15.81 4.14
N GLN A 80 5.72 -17.00 4.72
CA GLN A 80 4.76 -17.50 5.70
C GLN A 80 5.05 -16.85 7.05
N ASN A 81 4.12 -16.02 7.52
CA ASN A 81 4.27 -15.25 8.77
C ASN A 81 3.10 -15.44 9.74
N GLY A 82 2.10 -16.27 9.38
CA GLY A 82 0.93 -16.56 10.23
C GLY A 82 -0.07 -15.41 10.35
N GLN A 83 0.13 -14.29 9.65
CA GLN A 83 -0.81 -13.18 9.60
C GLN A 83 -1.88 -13.40 8.52
N PHE A 84 -2.88 -12.50 8.45
CA PHE A 84 -3.96 -12.58 7.47
C PHE A 84 -3.41 -12.77 6.04
N ARG A 85 -3.76 -13.91 5.42
CA ARG A 85 -3.28 -14.36 4.09
C ARG A 85 -1.76 -14.32 3.90
N ASN A 86 -0.99 -14.43 4.99
CA ASN A 86 0.47 -14.28 4.99
C ASN A 86 0.96 -12.95 4.40
N ILE A 87 0.13 -11.90 4.43
CA ILE A 87 0.49 -10.59 3.88
C ILE A 87 1.67 -10.04 4.69
N SER A 88 2.75 -9.69 3.99
CA SER A 88 3.97 -9.12 4.57
C SER A 88 4.33 -7.75 3.99
N HIS A 89 3.70 -7.36 2.87
CA HIS A 89 4.00 -6.09 2.21
C HIS A 89 2.77 -5.50 1.53
N VAL A 90 2.72 -4.17 1.41
CA VAL A 90 1.69 -3.43 0.68
C VAL A 90 2.31 -2.34 -0.19
N ALA A 91 1.70 -2.08 -1.35
CA ALA A 91 2.07 -1.02 -2.27
C ALA A 91 0.82 -0.28 -2.77
N ILE A 92 1.01 0.95 -3.27
CA ILE A 92 -0.04 1.76 -3.89
C ILE A 92 0.16 1.68 -5.41
N TYR A 93 -0.85 1.19 -6.12
CA TYR A 93 -0.86 1.22 -7.58
C TYR A 93 -0.99 2.66 -8.07
N VAL A 94 -0.13 3.05 -9.02
CA VAL A 94 -0.09 4.43 -9.56
C VAL A 94 -0.38 4.47 -11.06
N GLY A 95 -0.95 3.39 -11.60
CA GLY A 95 -1.26 3.26 -13.03
C GLY A 95 -0.10 2.73 -13.87
N ASN A 96 -0.41 2.39 -15.12
CA ASN A 96 0.57 1.95 -16.14
C ASN A 96 1.45 0.77 -15.70
N GLY A 97 0.93 -0.17 -14.91
CA GLY A 97 1.69 -1.32 -14.42
C GLY A 97 2.74 -0.95 -13.37
N ARG A 98 2.59 0.19 -12.68
CA ARG A 98 3.55 0.68 -11.69
C ARG A 98 2.94 0.83 -10.31
N MET A 99 3.79 0.74 -9.30
CA MET A 99 3.43 0.93 -7.90
C MET A 99 4.46 1.78 -7.17
N VAL A 100 4.00 2.48 -6.13
CA VAL A 100 4.85 3.11 -5.14
C VAL A 100 4.79 2.33 -3.83
N HIS A 101 5.95 2.07 -3.25
CA HIS A 101 6.05 1.41 -1.95
C HIS A 101 7.32 1.82 -1.21
N ALA A 102 7.29 1.73 0.14
CA ALA A 102 8.49 1.80 0.95
C ALA A 102 9.16 0.41 0.94
N ALA A 103 10.18 0.22 0.09
CA ALA A 103 10.70 -1.09 -0.27
C ALA A 103 11.53 -1.76 0.84
N ASN A 104 12.52 -1.03 1.38
CA ASN A 104 13.40 -1.46 2.46
C ASN A 104 14.41 -0.34 2.80
N SER A 105 15.19 -0.50 3.86
CA SER A 105 16.18 0.46 4.35
C SER A 105 17.23 0.90 3.33
N ARG A 106 17.56 0.07 2.33
CA ARG A 106 18.53 0.43 1.28
C ARG A 106 17.93 1.30 0.18
N ARG A 107 16.67 1.06 -0.17
CA ARG A 107 16.01 1.69 -1.33
C ARG A 107 15.09 2.84 -0.96
N GLY A 108 14.51 2.83 0.24
CA GLY A 108 13.50 3.81 0.65
C GLY A 108 12.17 3.62 -0.05
N VAL A 109 11.43 4.73 -0.23
CA VAL A 109 10.21 4.79 -1.03
C VAL A 109 10.57 4.91 -2.50
N VAL A 110 10.10 3.96 -3.31
CA VAL A 110 10.45 3.84 -4.73
C VAL A 110 9.21 3.66 -5.60
N ASN A 111 9.34 4.01 -6.88
CA ASN A 111 8.36 3.77 -7.92
C ASN A 111 8.90 2.65 -8.83
N ASP A 112 8.32 1.46 -8.75
CA ASP A 112 8.74 0.27 -9.49
C ASP A 112 7.59 -0.29 -10.35
N PRO A 113 7.89 -1.09 -11.39
CA PRO A 113 6.88 -1.98 -11.97
C PRO A 113 6.30 -2.91 -10.89
N PHE A 114 4.98 -3.12 -10.87
CA PHE A 114 4.41 -4.12 -9.96
C PHE A 114 4.61 -5.53 -10.53
N ASN A 115 4.66 -6.53 -9.65
CA ASN A 115 4.80 -7.93 -10.04
C ASN A 115 3.53 -8.69 -9.64
N PRO A 116 2.78 -9.32 -10.55
CA PRO A 116 1.55 -10.06 -10.20
C PRO A 116 1.82 -11.42 -9.51
N SER A 117 3.04 -11.67 -9.02
CA SER A 117 3.40 -12.87 -8.26
C SER A 117 3.27 -12.65 -6.75
N ASN A 118 2.92 -13.72 -6.02
CA ASN A 118 2.75 -13.70 -4.55
C ASN A 118 1.71 -12.68 -4.07
N ILE A 119 0.64 -12.50 -4.84
CA ILE A 119 -0.44 -11.58 -4.50
C ILE A 119 -1.33 -12.22 -3.43
N GLY A 120 -1.50 -11.51 -2.32
CA GLY A 120 -2.48 -11.86 -1.29
C GLY A 120 -3.90 -11.39 -1.65
N LEU A 121 -4.01 -10.14 -2.11
CA LEU A 121 -5.21 -9.52 -2.68
C LEU A 121 -4.91 -8.14 -3.28
N TYR A 122 -5.88 -7.60 -4.01
CA TYR A 122 -5.96 -6.18 -4.36
C TYR A 122 -7.17 -5.55 -3.66
N GLY A 123 -7.05 -4.28 -3.26
CA GLY A 123 -8.12 -3.58 -2.55
C GLY A 123 -8.27 -2.13 -2.96
N ARG A 124 -9.51 -1.62 -2.94
CA ARG A 124 -9.86 -0.25 -3.32
C ARG A 124 -10.45 0.53 -2.12
N PRO A 125 -9.61 1.15 -1.27
CA PRO A 125 -10.11 1.94 -0.15
C PRO A 125 -10.98 3.13 -0.57
N SER A 126 -10.78 3.67 -1.77
CA SER A 126 -11.55 4.81 -2.28
C SER A 126 -13.05 4.54 -2.45
N ARG A 127 -13.50 3.28 -2.43
CA ARG A 127 -14.93 2.91 -2.42
C ARG A 127 -15.67 3.26 -1.11
N LEU A 128 -14.93 3.69 -0.08
CA LEU A 128 -15.52 4.19 1.18
C LEU A 128 -16.03 5.64 1.08
N GLN A 129 -15.78 6.33 -0.03
CA GLN A 129 -16.21 7.70 -0.29
C GLN A 129 -16.99 7.79 -1.60
#